data_AF-A0A9Q1I0M6-F1
#
_entry.id   AF-A0A9Q1I0M6-F1
#
_cell.length_a   1.000
_cell.length_b   1.000
_cell.length_c   1.000
_cell.angle_alpha   90.00
_cell.angle_beta   90.00
_cell.angle_gamma   90.00
#
_symmetry.space_group_name_H-M   'P 1'
#
loop_
_entity.id
_entity.type
_entity.pdbx_description
1 polymer ?
#
loop_
_entity_poly.entity_id
_entity_poly.type
_entity_poly.pdbx_seq_one_letter_code
_entity_poly.pdbx_strand_id
1 'polypeptide(L)'
;MEQKLAEFRARKRAMEAKDCEVIGNQSKAQSESSPKSHSPVPPTNKMDKLEEPVTTESSPVVVTTEGSRVIPSWLMDSPVGRWLGKTNITLFKVLLWLVLLGLFSELGFGLPFFLISLFYWLYEEDHHKSCSAMAGSPALVMRLVASAFSVAERAAGIVRKVMRSGELGIVEKTGANDLQTMADRLAQQSICASLSRKFPNITIIGEEDLPQEAVGEDLIETGQADEILQKPCPAEYCNVKEEEVVVWVDPLDGTKEYTEGLLDHVTVLIGIAYKGMAIAGVINQPFFNYQAGAGATLGRTLWGVVGLGAFGFQLQEAPEGRRVITTTRSHSNKVVMDCVQAMEPHDVIRVGGAGNKIIQLVEGKASAYVFASPGCKKWDTCATEAILHAVGGKLTDMHGKAYRYDADVKHMNSAGVLAALRNHEYYRSRVPQSVLQALPSHIAHWNTGCCG
;
A
#
# COMPACT_ATOMS: atom_id res chain seq x y z
N MET A 1 15.33 14.99 14.27
CA MET A 1 15.23 14.50 12.89
C MET A 1 15.14 15.67 11.92
N GLU A 2 14.22 16.62 12.16
CA GLU A 2 14.09 17.85 11.36
C GLU A 2 15.39 18.66 11.21
N GLN A 3 16.17 18.83 12.29
CA GLN A 3 17.47 19.50 12.22
C GLN A 3 18.45 18.78 11.27
N LYS A 4 18.54 17.45 11.34
CA LYS A 4 19.36 16.65 10.40
C LYS A 4 18.81 16.70 8.97
N LEU A 5 17.49 16.75 8.78
CA LEU A 5 16.87 16.94 7.47
C LEU A 5 17.19 18.32 6.89
N ALA A 6 17.17 19.36 7.72
CA ALA A 6 17.54 20.72 7.33
C ALA A 6 19.03 20.78 6.96
N GLU A 7 19.91 20.15 7.73
CA GLU A 7 21.34 20.02 7.42
C GLU A 7 21.57 19.24 6.11
N PHE A 8 20.85 18.14 5.88
CA PHE A 8 20.92 17.38 4.63
C PHE A 8 20.45 18.21 3.43
N ARG A 9 19.30 18.89 3.54
CA ARG A 9 18.79 19.81 2.50
C ARG A 9 19.78 20.94 2.22
N ALA A 10 20.42 21.48 3.25
CA ALA A 10 21.45 22.52 3.10
C ALA A 10 22.70 21.99 2.39
N ARG A 11 23.18 20.79 2.73
CA ARG A 11 24.31 20.13 2.06
C ARG A 11 24.02 19.84 0.59
N LYS A 12 22.82 19.34 0.28
CA LYS A 12 22.40 19.07 -1.12
C LYS A 12 22.34 20.35 -1.94
N ARG A 13 21.72 21.42 -1.42
CA ARG A 13 21.70 22.75 -2.09
C ARG A 13 23.12 23.29 -2.32
N ALA A 14 24.03 23.07 -1.37
CA ALA A 14 25.44 23.47 -1.53
C ALA A 14 26.18 22.63 -2.58
N MET A 15 25.81 21.37 -2.77
CA MET A 15 26.39 20.49 -3.79
C MET A 15 25.85 20.86 -5.18
N GLU A 16 24.55 21.06 -5.33
CA GLU A 16 23.90 21.52 -6.57
C GLU A 16 24.38 22.92 -6.99
N ALA A 17 24.64 23.82 -6.03
CA ALA A 17 25.22 25.13 -6.29
C ALA A 17 26.67 25.04 -6.80
N LYS A 18 27.47 24.09 -6.29
CA LYS A 18 28.83 23.84 -6.78
C LYS A 18 28.83 23.25 -8.20
N ASP A 19 27.88 22.39 -8.53
CA ASP A 19 27.75 21.85 -9.89
C ASP A 19 27.33 22.95 -10.88
N CYS A 20 26.48 23.91 -10.47
CA CYS A 20 26.18 25.10 -11.26
C CYS A 20 27.40 26.03 -11.45
N GLU A 21 28.30 26.16 -10.48
CA GLU A 21 29.55 26.90 -10.64
C GLU A 21 30.55 26.21 -11.58
N VAL A 22 30.59 24.87 -11.59
CA VAL A 22 31.43 24.09 -12.51
C VAL A 22 30.91 24.18 -13.95
N ILE A 23 29.58 24.13 -14.15
CA ILE A 23 28.95 24.33 -15.46
C ILE A 23 29.12 25.78 -15.94
N GLY A 24 28.98 26.76 -15.02
CA GLY A 24 29.21 28.18 -15.31
C GLY A 24 30.65 28.50 -15.73
N ASN A 25 31.64 27.78 -15.19
CA ASN A 25 33.05 27.95 -15.55
C ASN A 25 33.44 27.26 -16.87
N GLN A 26 32.71 26.23 -17.31
CA GLN A 26 32.90 25.68 -18.67
C GLN A 26 32.27 26.57 -19.76
N SER A 27 31.24 27.36 -19.41
CA SER A 27 30.62 28.33 -20.33
C SER A 27 31.32 29.69 -20.44
N LYS A 28 32.36 29.97 -19.64
CA LYS A 28 33.08 31.26 -19.61
C LYS A 28 34.37 31.33 -20.44
N ALA A 29 34.71 30.28 -21.18
CA ALA A 29 35.89 30.28 -22.07
C ALA A 29 35.65 30.86 -23.48
N GLN A 30 34.44 31.34 -23.80
CA GLN A 30 34.17 32.03 -25.07
C GLN A 30 33.17 33.18 -24.86
N SER A 31 33.68 34.39 -24.64
CA SER A 31 33.25 35.65 -25.28
C SER A 31 33.70 36.85 -24.44
N GLU A 32 34.74 37.55 -24.90
CA GLU A 32 35.00 38.93 -24.53
C GLU A 32 34.06 39.86 -25.31
N SER A 33 33.36 40.76 -24.61
CA SER A 33 33.25 42.19 -24.97
C SER A 33 32.34 42.95 -23.97
N SER A 34 32.79 44.16 -23.65
CA SER A 34 32.44 45.07 -22.56
C SER A 34 31.08 45.82 -22.72
N PRO A 35 30.76 46.85 -21.90
CA PRO A 35 30.25 46.76 -20.52
C PRO A 35 28.91 47.53 -20.35
N LYS A 36 28.20 47.37 -19.22
CA LYS A 36 27.38 48.45 -18.64
C LYS A 36 27.04 48.19 -17.17
N SER A 37 27.38 49.19 -16.38
CA SER A 37 27.14 49.38 -14.95
C SER A 37 25.65 49.43 -14.61
N HIS A 38 25.25 48.83 -13.48
CA HIS A 38 24.32 49.43 -12.52
C HIS A 38 24.38 48.68 -11.19
N SER A 39 24.66 49.43 -10.11
CA SER A 39 24.59 49.00 -8.71
C SER A 39 23.14 48.90 -8.23
N PRO A 40 22.87 48.11 -7.17
CA PRO A 40 22.00 48.62 -6.12
C PRO A 40 22.52 48.41 -4.69
N VAL A 41 22.11 49.35 -3.86
CA VAL A 41 22.33 49.58 -2.41
C VAL A 41 21.43 48.64 -1.57
N PRO A 42 21.82 48.25 -0.33
CA PRO A 42 21.12 47.24 0.47
C PRO A 42 19.91 47.78 1.28
N PRO A 43 19.05 46.90 1.84
CA PRO A 43 17.90 47.32 2.64
C PRO A 43 18.26 47.57 4.11
N THR A 44 17.57 48.56 4.68
CA THR A 44 17.64 48.99 6.07
C THR A 44 16.72 48.17 6.99
N ASN A 45 17.28 47.78 8.13
CA ASN A 45 16.56 47.30 9.32
C ASN A 45 15.64 48.37 9.88
N LYS A 46 14.44 47.97 10.35
CA LYS A 46 13.84 48.52 11.58
C LYS A 46 13.12 47.41 12.35
N MET A 47 13.65 47.14 13.54
CA MET A 47 12.94 46.59 14.69
C MET A 47 11.93 47.63 15.18
N ASP A 48 10.77 47.17 15.67
CA ASP A 48 10.16 47.76 16.86
C ASP A 48 9.58 46.64 17.74
N LYS A 49 9.94 46.73 19.03
CA LYS A 49 9.36 46.05 20.20
C LYS A 49 7.96 46.63 20.46
N LEU A 50 7.01 46.06 21.22
CA LEU A 50 7.07 45.58 22.60
C LEU A 50 5.63 45.14 22.98
N GLU A 51 5.48 44.10 23.81
CA GLU A 51 4.57 43.97 24.98
C GLU A 51 4.06 42.53 25.23
N GLU A 52 3.90 42.26 26.52
CA GLU A 52 3.99 40.98 27.23
C GLU A 52 2.60 40.57 27.82
N PRO A 53 2.45 39.50 28.63
CA PRO A 53 1.38 38.52 28.47
C PRO A 53 0.20 38.70 29.44
N VAL A 54 -0.97 38.15 29.07
CA VAL A 54 -2.11 37.98 29.99
C VAL A 54 -2.34 36.50 30.23
N THR A 55 -2.20 36.10 31.49
CA THR A 55 -2.58 34.83 32.07
C THR A 55 -4.09 34.79 32.32
N THR A 56 -4.74 33.66 32.04
CA THR A 56 -5.93 33.21 32.78
C THR A 56 -6.02 31.68 32.71
N GLU A 57 -6.04 31.07 33.90
CA GLU A 57 -6.35 29.67 34.14
C GLU A 57 -7.86 29.41 33.93
N SER A 58 -8.22 28.27 33.34
CA SER A 58 -9.35 27.45 33.82
C SER A 58 -9.37 26.07 33.14
N SER A 59 -9.19 25.06 34.00
CA SER A 59 -9.64 23.66 34.03
C SER A 59 -10.02 22.87 32.75
N PRO A 60 -9.70 21.56 32.71
CA PRO A 60 -9.81 20.72 31.52
C PRO A 60 -11.24 20.25 31.26
N VAL A 61 -11.72 20.44 30.04
CA VAL A 61 -12.89 19.74 29.50
C VAL A 61 -12.41 18.37 28.99
N VAL A 62 -12.81 17.33 29.72
CA VAL A 62 -12.72 15.94 29.30
C VAL A 62 -13.66 15.74 28.11
N VAL A 63 -13.12 15.50 26.93
CA VAL A 63 -13.88 14.97 25.78
C VAL A 63 -13.67 13.46 25.76
N THR A 64 -14.62 12.74 26.34
CA THR A 64 -14.72 11.28 26.19
C THR A 64 -15.11 10.92 24.77
N THR A 65 -14.29 10.04 24.20
CA THR A 65 -14.63 9.10 23.14
C THR A 65 -15.96 8.39 23.41
N GLU A 66 -16.86 8.30 22.43
CA GLU A 66 -17.67 7.08 22.20
C GLU A 66 -18.53 7.20 20.93
N GLY A 67 -18.13 6.45 19.92
CA GLY A 67 -18.95 6.06 18.76
C GLY A 67 -18.92 4.54 18.59
N SER A 68 -19.00 3.81 19.71
CA SER A 68 -19.27 2.37 19.72
C SER A 68 -20.65 2.17 20.32
N ARG A 69 -21.53 1.42 19.64
CA ARG A 69 -22.84 1.04 20.16
C ARG A 69 -22.66 0.17 21.41
N VAL A 70 -22.61 0.80 22.59
CA VAL A 70 -22.63 0.10 23.87
C VAL A 70 -24.07 -0.27 24.18
N ILE A 71 -24.36 -1.58 24.21
CA ILE A 71 -25.63 -2.09 24.75
C ILE A 71 -25.68 -1.70 26.23
N PRO A 72 -26.75 -1.06 26.73
CA PRO A 72 -26.78 -0.57 28.11
C PRO A 72 -26.60 -1.69 29.14
N SER A 73 -25.74 -1.48 30.15
CA SER A 73 -25.40 -2.50 31.17
C SER A 73 -26.61 -3.01 31.97
N TRP A 74 -27.65 -2.18 32.15
CA TRP A 74 -28.89 -2.57 32.83
C TRP A 74 -29.63 -3.71 32.12
N LEU A 75 -29.45 -3.87 30.80
CA LEU A 75 -30.08 -4.95 30.04
C LEU A 75 -29.46 -6.31 30.38
N MET A 76 -28.13 -6.35 30.59
CA MET A 76 -27.37 -7.57 30.91
C MET A 76 -27.54 -8.03 32.36
N ASP A 77 -27.86 -7.12 33.29
CA ASP A 77 -28.11 -7.46 34.70
C ASP A 77 -29.54 -7.93 34.99
N SER A 78 -30.44 -7.81 34.03
CA SER A 78 -31.79 -8.36 34.16
C SER A 78 -31.78 -9.90 34.14
N PRO A 79 -32.78 -10.58 34.75
CA PRO A 79 -32.95 -12.03 34.62
C PRO A 79 -33.03 -12.47 33.14
N VAL A 80 -33.56 -11.62 32.26
CA VAL A 80 -33.69 -11.84 30.82
C VAL A 80 -32.33 -11.70 30.10
N GLY A 81 -31.50 -10.72 30.48
CA GLY A 81 -30.16 -10.53 29.91
C GLY A 81 -29.19 -11.65 30.28
N ARG A 82 -29.24 -12.12 31.53
CA ARG A 82 -28.48 -13.30 31.98
C ARG A 82 -28.97 -14.60 31.34
N TRP A 83 -30.24 -14.69 30.96
CA TRP A 83 -30.77 -15.80 30.18
C TRP A 83 -30.26 -15.75 28.74
N LEU A 84 -30.37 -14.61 28.06
CA LEU A 84 -29.86 -14.40 26.68
C LEU A 84 -28.34 -14.58 26.55
N GLY A 85 -27.56 -14.21 27.58
CA GLY A 85 -26.12 -14.42 27.60
C GLY A 85 -25.67 -15.87 27.84
N LYS A 86 -26.58 -16.75 28.28
CA LYS A 86 -26.31 -18.18 28.54
C LYS A 86 -26.97 -19.12 27.54
N THR A 87 -27.76 -18.61 26.61
CA THR A 87 -28.45 -19.46 25.64
C THR A 87 -27.47 -19.97 24.60
N ASN A 88 -27.36 -21.30 24.54
CA ASN A 88 -26.70 -22.00 23.45
C ASN A 88 -27.36 -21.55 22.15
N ILE A 89 -26.62 -20.86 21.27
CA ILE A 89 -27.12 -20.38 19.96
C ILE A 89 -27.81 -21.52 19.20
N THR A 90 -27.34 -22.75 19.39
CA THR A 90 -27.93 -23.99 18.88
C THR A 90 -29.39 -24.19 19.33
N LEU A 91 -29.75 -23.83 20.56
CA LEU A 91 -31.12 -23.92 21.07
C LEU A 91 -32.05 -22.91 20.39
N PHE A 92 -31.59 -21.67 20.18
CA PHE A 92 -32.36 -20.65 19.45
C PHE A 92 -32.57 -21.05 18.00
N LYS A 93 -31.54 -21.64 17.38
CA LYS A 93 -31.65 -22.22 16.03
C LYS A 93 -32.68 -23.35 16.00
N VAL A 94 -32.63 -24.30 16.93
CA VAL A 94 -33.60 -25.41 17.00
C VAL A 94 -35.03 -24.90 17.21
N LEU A 95 -35.23 -23.88 18.06
CA LEU A 95 -36.54 -23.27 18.28
C LEU A 95 -37.07 -22.57 17.02
N LEU A 96 -36.22 -21.80 16.33
CA LEU A 96 -36.57 -21.19 15.04
C LEU A 96 -36.95 -22.26 14.00
N TRP A 97 -36.27 -23.39 14.01
CA TRP A 97 -36.54 -24.53 13.14
C TRP A 97 -37.87 -25.23 13.44
N LEU A 98 -38.25 -25.37 14.70
CA LEU A 98 -39.57 -25.91 15.07
C LEU A 98 -40.71 -24.99 14.61
N VAL A 99 -40.50 -23.67 14.67
CA VAL A 99 -41.44 -22.68 14.14
C VAL A 99 -41.55 -22.79 12.61
N LEU A 100 -40.42 -22.85 11.91
CA LEU A 100 -40.40 -23.01 10.45
C LEU A 100 -41.03 -24.34 10.01
N LEU A 101 -40.79 -25.43 10.72
CA LEU A 101 -41.40 -26.74 10.45
C LEU A 101 -42.93 -26.68 10.56
N GLY A 102 -43.47 -26.01 11.59
CA GLY A 102 -44.91 -25.77 11.72
C GLY A 102 -45.47 -24.99 10.54
N LEU A 103 -44.79 -23.91 10.16
CA LEU A 103 -45.14 -23.01 9.06
C LEU A 103 -45.11 -23.72 7.69
N PHE A 104 -44.11 -24.58 7.45
CA PHE A 104 -44.02 -25.40 6.24
C PHE A 104 -45.05 -26.53 6.20
N SER A 105 -45.50 -27.02 7.35
CA SER A 105 -46.58 -28.02 7.41
C SER A 105 -47.94 -27.42 7.06
N GLU A 106 -48.22 -26.18 7.47
CA GLU A 106 -49.47 -25.48 7.16
C GLU A 106 -49.56 -25.06 5.69
N LEU A 107 -48.43 -24.69 5.07
CA LEU A 107 -48.39 -24.24 3.68
C LEU A 107 -48.31 -25.40 2.65
N GLY A 108 -48.37 -26.66 3.09
CA GLY A 108 -48.36 -27.83 2.19
C GLY A 108 -47.03 -28.10 1.47
N PHE A 109 -45.96 -27.37 1.79
CA PHE A 109 -44.64 -27.53 1.16
C PHE A 109 -43.82 -28.69 1.76
N GLY A 110 -44.25 -29.25 2.89
CA GLY A 110 -43.89 -30.60 3.35
C GLY A 110 -42.41 -30.91 3.57
N LEU A 111 -42.17 -32.14 4.03
CA LEU A 111 -40.86 -32.77 4.28
C LEU A 111 -39.75 -32.49 3.23
N PRO A 112 -40.03 -32.34 1.92
CA PRO A 112 -38.99 -32.09 0.91
C PRO A 112 -38.21 -30.78 1.12
N PHE A 113 -38.89 -29.67 1.45
CA PHE A 113 -38.22 -28.39 1.69
C PHE A 113 -37.41 -28.41 2.98
N PHE A 114 -37.91 -29.12 4.00
CA PHE A 114 -37.19 -29.35 5.25
C PHE A 114 -35.90 -30.16 5.01
N LEU A 115 -35.97 -31.22 4.21
CA LEU A 115 -34.79 -32.03 3.85
C LEU A 115 -33.79 -31.23 3.02
N ILE A 116 -34.22 -30.45 2.03
CA ILE A 116 -33.33 -29.59 1.23
C ILE A 116 -32.63 -28.56 2.11
N SER A 117 -33.35 -27.90 3.02
CA SER A 117 -32.77 -26.94 3.94
C SER A 117 -31.84 -27.60 4.97
N LEU A 118 -32.15 -28.83 5.40
CA LEU A 118 -31.28 -29.65 6.26
C LEU A 118 -29.99 -30.08 5.53
N PHE A 119 -30.08 -30.48 4.26
CA PHE A 119 -28.91 -30.82 3.44
C PHE A 119 -28.06 -29.59 3.10
N TYR A 120 -28.69 -28.45 2.81
CA TYR A 120 -27.98 -27.17 2.65
C TYR A 120 -27.24 -26.78 3.94
N TRP A 121 -27.87 -26.99 5.09
CA TRP A 121 -27.27 -26.71 6.39
C TRP A 121 -26.14 -27.68 6.75
N LEU A 122 -26.29 -28.99 6.50
CA LEU A 122 -25.20 -29.96 6.61
C LEU A 122 -24.04 -29.61 5.68
N TYR A 123 -24.34 -29.16 4.47
CA TYR A 123 -23.35 -28.70 3.51
C TYR A 123 -22.63 -27.41 3.97
N GLU A 124 -23.34 -26.41 4.49
CA GLU A 124 -22.74 -25.19 5.07
C GLU A 124 -21.93 -25.47 6.34
N GLU A 125 -22.41 -26.35 7.23
CA GLU A 125 -21.68 -26.71 8.44
C GLU A 125 -20.41 -27.50 8.14
N ASP A 126 -20.41 -28.38 7.14
CA ASP A 126 -19.22 -29.15 6.76
C ASP A 126 -18.18 -28.26 6.06
N HIS A 127 -18.62 -27.26 5.27
CA HIS A 127 -17.73 -26.22 4.73
C HIS A 127 -17.15 -25.31 5.81
N HIS A 128 -17.95 -24.93 6.82
CA HIS A 128 -17.44 -24.17 7.96
C HIS A 128 -16.56 -25.01 8.89
N LYS A 129 -16.87 -26.28 9.12
CA LYS A 129 -16.05 -27.20 9.94
C LYS A 129 -14.75 -27.59 9.22
N SER A 130 -14.74 -27.73 7.90
CA SER A 130 -13.51 -27.93 7.13
C SER A 130 -12.56 -26.71 7.21
N CYS A 131 -13.07 -25.50 7.47
CA CYS A 131 -12.24 -24.32 7.73
C CYS A 131 -12.02 -24.02 9.23
N SER A 132 -12.84 -24.57 10.14
CA SER A 132 -12.83 -24.23 11.57
C SER A 132 -12.40 -25.37 12.49
N ALA A 133 -12.09 -26.56 11.99
CA ALA A 133 -11.71 -27.69 12.83
C ALA A 133 -10.33 -28.25 12.43
N MET A 134 -9.27 -27.60 12.90
CA MET A 134 -8.18 -28.29 13.60
C MET A 134 -7.47 -27.28 14.50
N ALA A 135 -7.05 -27.73 15.68
CA ALA A 135 -5.98 -27.11 16.47
C ALA A 135 -4.64 -27.22 15.72
N GLY A 136 -4.60 -26.68 14.49
CA GLY A 136 -3.50 -26.70 13.55
C GLY A 136 -2.86 -25.32 13.43
N SER A 137 -1.62 -25.30 12.93
CA SER A 137 -0.93 -24.06 12.57
C SER A 137 -1.82 -23.23 11.63
N PRO A 138 -1.89 -21.88 11.77
CA PRO A 138 -2.64 -21.04 10.84
C PRO A 138 -2.25 -21.33 9.39
N ALA A 139 -3.19 -21.17 8.46
CA ALA A 139 -2.97 -21.41 7.04
C ALA A 139 -1.73 -20.66 6.53
N LEU A 140 -1.05 -21.23 5.52
CA LEU A 140 0.22 -20.71 5.00
C LEU A 140 0.13 -19.21 4.67
N VAL A 141 -0.91 -18.79 3.95
CA VAL A 141 -1.09 -17.38 3.56
C VAL A 141 -1.14 -16.47 4.78
N MET A 142 -1.86 -16.85 5.84
CA MET A 142 -1.94 -16.05 7.06
C MET A 142 -0.60 -16.00 7.80
N ARG A 143 0.13 -17.12 7.86
CA ARG A 143 1.50 -17.16 8.42
C ARG A 143 2.47 -16.29 7.64
N LEU A 144 2.37 -16.27 6.32
CA LEU A 144 3.22 -15.49 5.44
C LEU A 144 2.93 -14.00 5.59
N VAL A 145 1.66 -13.58 5.56
CA VAL A 145 1.26 -12.18 5.79
C VAL A 145 1.69 -11.71 7.18
N ALA A 146 1.49 -12.52 8.21
CA ALA A 146 1.92 -12.20 9.58
C ALA A 146 3.44 -12.01 9.69
N SER A 147 4.22 -12.81 8.97
CA SER A 147 5.70 -12.66 8.94
C SER A 147 6.10 -11.45 8.11
N ALA A 148 5.48 -11.25 6.94
CA ALA A 148 5.72 -10.11 6.07
C ALA A 148 5.42 -8.78 6.77
N PHE A 149 4.41 -8.73 7.64
CA PHE A 149 4.14 -7.58 8.50
C PHE A 149 5.35 -7.23 9.38
N SER A 150 5.82 -8.17 10.20
CA SER A 150 6.97 -7.94 11.09
C SER A 150 8.25 -7.62 10.30
N VAL A 151 8.46 -8.32 9.19
CA VAL A 151 9.60 -8.10 8.28
C VAL A 151 9.56 -6.70 7.64
N ALA A 152 8.37 -6.21 7.25
CA ALA A 152 8.21 -4.85 6.73
C ALA A 152 8.50 -3.79 7.81
N GLU A 153 8.13 -4.04 9.07
CA GLU A 153 8.49 -3.16 10.19
C GLU A 153 10.00 -3.13 10.44
N ARG A 154 10.67 -4.29 10.35
CA ARG A 154 12.13 -4.39 10.41
C ARG A 154 12.79 -3.58 9.30
N ALA A 155 12.34 -3.77 8.06
CA ALA A 155 12.81 -3.02 6.90
C ALA A 155 12.62 -1.51 7.10
N ALA A 156 11.46 -1.07 7.58
CA ALA A 156 11.22 0.34 7.90
C ALA A 156 12.17 0.88 8.97
N GLY A 157 12.53 0.07 9.98
CA GLY A 157 13.56 0.39 10.96
C GLY A 157 14.93 0.64 10.33
N ILE A 158 15.31 -0.18 9.35
CA ILE A 158 16.53 -0.03 8.54
C ILE A 158 16.48 1.28 7.74
N VAL A 159 15.41 1.51 6.98
CA VAL A 159 15.20 2.74 6.20
C VAL A 159 15.36 3.98 7.09
N ARG A 160 14.69 4.02 8.25
CA ARG A 160 14.85 5.12 9.21
C ARG A 160 16.25 5.24 9.79
N LYS A 161 16.98 4.13 9.99
CA LYS A 161 18.36 4.15 10.50
C LYS A 161 19.30 4.78 9.48
N VAL A 162 19.19 4.41 8.20
CA VAL A 162 19.98 4.98 7.11
C VAL A 162 19.70 6.47 6.94
N MET A 163 18.43 6.90 6.94
CA MET A 163 18.10 8.33 6.86
C MET A 163 18.69 9.13 8.04
N ARG A 164 18.71 8.55 9.25
CA ARG A 164 19.27 9.21 10.45
C ARG A 164 20.80 9.27 10.47
N SER A 165 21.50 8.35 9.80
CA SER A 165 22.97 8.41 9.69
C SER A 165 23.39 9.60 8.81
N GLY A 166 22.59 9.90 7.77
CA GLY A 166 22.92 10.91 6.75
C GLY A 166 23.83 10.39 5.65
N GLU A 167 24.29 9.14 5.77
CA GLU A 167 25.09 8.43 4.78
C GLU A 167 24.17 7.53 3.96
N LEU A 168 23.57 8.09 2.91
CA LEU A 168 22.59 7.36 2.10
C LEU A 168 23.25 6.31 1.18
N GLY A 169 24.53 6.46 0.82
CA GLY A 169 25.22 5.52 -0.07
C GLY A 169 24.51 5.38 -1.43
N ILE A 170 24.20 6.52 -2.06
CA ILE A 170 23.45 6.63 -3.32
C ILE A 170 24.31 6.09 -4.47
N VAL A 171 23.70 5.25 -5.29
CA VAL A 171 24.22 4.71 -6.56
C VAL A 171 23.20 5.03 -7.64
N GLU A 172 23.66 5.51 -8.79
CA GLU A 172 22.81 5.66 -9.97
C GLU A 172 22.78 4.35 -10.75
N LYS A 173 21.59 3.82 -11.03
CA LYS A 173 21.39 2.58 -11.79
C LYS A 173 21.43 2.90 -13.29
N THR A 174 20.29 3.23 -13.89
CA THR A 174 20.21 3.51 -15.34
C THR A 174 20.16 5.00 -15.70
N GLY A 175 20.11 5.90 -14.70
CA GLY A 175 20.19 7.35 -14.88
C GLY A 175 19.83 8.16 -13.64
N ALA A 176 19.83 9.50 -13.75
CA ALA A 176 19.68 10.45 -12.62
C ALA A 176 18.36 10.36 -11.82
N ASN A 177 17.34 9.67 -12.34
CA ASN A 177 16.05 9.44 -11.68
C ASN A 177 15.82 7.96 -11.30
N ASP A 178 16.83 7.12 -11.48
CA ASP A 178 16.84 5.70 -11.14
C ASP A 178 17.97 5.46 -10.13
N LEU A 179 17.67 5.74 -8.86
CA LEU A 179 18.63 5.75 -7.77
C LEU A 179 18.43 4.51 -6.90
N GLN A 180 19.52 4.05 -6.29
CA GLN A 180 19.52 3.02 -5.26
C GLN A 180 20.34 3.52 -4.07
N THR A 181 19.84 3.39 -2.86
CA THR A 181 20.55 3.76 -1.63
C THR A 181 20.93 2.52 -0.81
N MET A 182 21.71 2.74 0.24
CA MET A 182 21.99 1.71 1.24
C MET A 182 20.71 1.21 1.92
N ALA A 183 19.66 2.04 2.00
CA ALA A 183 18.39 1.63 2.57
C ALA A 183 17.71 0.56 1.71
N ASP A 184 17.67 0.74 0.38
CA ASP A 184 17.11 -0.22 -0.58
C ASP A 184 17.82 -1.58 -0.46
N ARG A 185 19.15 -1.57 -0.49
CA ARG A 185 19.97 -2.80 -0.40
C ARG A 185 19.76 -3.55 0.91
N LEU A 186 19.89 -2.86 2.05
CA LEU A 186 19.78 -3.49 3.37
C LEU A 186 18.35 -3.95 3.67
N ALA A 187 17.34 -3.16 3.25
CA ALA A 187 15.95 -3.55 3.42
C ALA A 187 15.63 -4.80 2.59
N GLN A 188 16.09 -4.89 1.33
CA GLN A 188 15.86 -6.09 0.53
C GLN A 188 16.57 -7.32 1.10
N GLN A 189 17.82 -7.18 1.54
CA GLN A 189 18.55 -8.26 2.21
C GLN A 189 17.80 -8.77 3.45
N SER A 190 17.33 -7.84 4.29
CA SER A 190 16.53 -8.15 5.47
C SER A 190 15.23 -8.89 5.10
N ILE A 191 14.48 -8.38 4.13
CA ILE A 191 13.20 -8.96 3.71
C ILE A 191 13.39 -10.37 3.14
N CYS A 192 14.25 -10.50 2.12
CA CYS A 192 14.45 -11.76 1.43
C CYS A 192 15.01 -12.83 2.37
N ALA A 193 16.03 -12.52 3.18
CA ALA A 193 16.62 -13.51 4.07
C ALA A 193 15.65 -13.92 5.19
N SER A 194 14.86 -13.00 5.74
CA SER A 194 13.88 -13.30 6.78
C SER A 194 12.76 -14.20 6.28
N LEU A 195 12.21 -13.90 5.10
CA LEU A 195 11.14 -14.69 4.50
C LEU A 195 11.63 -16.06 4.03
N SER A 196 12.77 -16.14 3.31
CA SER A 196 13.34 -17.41 2.85
C SER A 196 13.74 -18.34 4.00
N ARG A 197 14.16 -17.79 5.14
CA ARG A 197 14.47 -18.61 6.33
C ARG A 197 13.24 -19.31 6.90
N LYS A 198 12.06 -18.69 6.79
CA LYS A 198 10.81 -19.18 7.39
C LYS A 198 9.93 -19.95 6.43
N PHE A 199 10.03 -19.64 5.14
CA PHE A 199 9.28 -20.23 4.03
C PHE A 199 10.24 -20.57 2.90
N PRO A 200 11.04 -21.63 3.02
CA PRO A 200 12.14 -21.90 2.10
C PRO A 200 11.72 -22.23 0.67
N ASN A 201 10.45 -22.59 0.44
CA ASN A 201 9.98 -23.01 -0.87
C ASN A 201 9.20 -21.92 -1.63
N ILE A 202 8.98 -20.74 -1.05
CA ILE A 202 8.35 -19.63 -1.79
C ILE A 202 9.33 -19.02 -2.78
N THR A 203 8.81 -18.50 -3.88
CA THR A 203 9.61 -17.67 -4.80
C THR A 203 9.61 -16.23 -4.30
N ILE A 204 10.77 -15.58 -4.20
CA ILE A 204 10.88 -14.16 -3.85
C ILE A 204 11.60 -13.42 -4.97
N ILE A 205 10.99 -12.36 -5.48
CA ILE A 205 11.53 -11.50 -6.53
C ILE A 205 11.58 -10.06 -6.00
N GLY A 206 12.78 -9.55 -5.82
CA GLY A 206 13.02 -8.17 -5.37
C GLY A 206 13.37 -7.22 -6.51
N GLU A 207 13.24 -5.92 -6.26
CA GLU A 207 13.67 -4.87 -7.20
C GLU A 207 15.19 -4.89 -7.46
N GLU A 208 15.97 -4.99 -6.39
CA GLU A 208 17.39 -4.73 -6.45
C GLU A 208 18.17 -5.97 -6.87
N ASP A 209 19.09 -5.80 -7.81
CA ASP A 209 20.03 -6.86 -8.16
C ASP A 209 21.20 -6.84 -7.17
N LEU A 210 21.17 -7.77 -6.20
CA LEU A 210 22.13 -7.84 -5.11
C LEU A 210 22.95 -9.15 -5.18
N PRO A 211 24.24 -9.09 -4.82
CA PRO A 211 25.04 -10.30 -4.73
C PRO A 211 24.50 -11.24 -3.65
N GLN A 212 24.63 -12.55 -3.87
CA GLN A 212 24.30 -13.56 -2.86
C GLN A 212 25.39 -13.59 -1.80
N GLU A 213 25.16 -12.86 -0.71
CA GLU A 213 26.05 -12.81 0.45
C GLU A 213 25.32 -13.26 1.71
N ALA A 214 26.08 -13.75 2.70
CA ALA A 214 25.53 -14.08 4.00
C ALA A 214 24.99 -12.81 4.67
N VAL A 215 23.69 -12.81 4.96
CA VAL A 215 23.03 -11.70 5.65
C VAL A 215 23.29 -11.80 7.15
N GLY A 216 23.74 -10.71 7.76
CA GLY A 216 23.99 -10.66 9.20
C GLY A 216 22.71 -10.95 10.00
N GLU A 217 22.84 -11.71 11.10
CA GLU A 217 21.71 -12.05 11.98
C GLU A 217 20.99 -10.81 12.52
N ASP A 218 21.67 -9.66 12.60
CA ASP A 218 21.05 -8.39 12.99
C ASP A 218 20.01 -7.90 11.98
N LEU A 219 20.07 -8.31 10.71
CA LEU A 219 19.09 -7.94 9.69
C LEU A 219 17.90 -8.91 9.61
N ILE A 220 17.98 -10.06 10.29
CA ILE A 220 16.93 -11.09 10.22
C ILE A 220 15.80 -10.79 11.21
N GLU A 221 14.57 -10.85 10.73
CA GLU A 221 13.35 -10.80 11.53
C GLU A 221 12.67 -12.19 11.51
N THR A 222 12.33 -12.70 12.69
CA THR A 222 11.75 -14.06 12.83
C THR A 222 10.33 -14.05 13.40
N GLY A 223 9.89 -12.88 13.88
CA GLY A 223 8.58 -12.65 14.45
C GLY A 223 7.43 -12.82 13.46
N GLN A 224 6.23 -12.72 14.01
CA GLN A 224 4.96 -12.74 13.31
C GLN A 224 3.98 -11.86 14.07
N ALA A 225 3.10 -11.15 13.36
CA ALA A 225 2.01 -10.42 13.98
C ALA A 225 0.90 -11.39 14.45
N ASP A 226 0.79 -11.59 15.76
CA ASP A 226 -0.22 -12.47 16.37
C ASP A 226 -1.66 -12.07 16.01
N GLU A 227 -1.92 -10.76 15.89
CA GLU A 227 -3.24 -10.24 15.49
C GLU A 227 -3.67 -10.71 14.09
N ILE A 228 -2.70 -10.97 13.19
CA ILE A 228 -2.95 -11.49 11.84
C ILE A 228 -3.15 -13.00 11.89
N LEU A 229 -2.36 -13.71 12.70
CA LEU A 229 -2.47 -15.17 12.87
C LEU A 229 -3.81 -15.61 13.45
N GLN A 230 -4.48 -14.73 14.21
CA GLN A 230 -5.81 -14.99 14.78
C GLN A 230 -6.96 -14.78 13.79
N LYS A 231 -6.70 -14.18 12.61
CA LYS A 231 -7.73 -13.95 11.59
C LYS A 231 -7.98 -15.23 10.78
N PRO A 232 -9.24 -15.50 10.39
CA PRO A 232 -9.53 -16.65 9.54
C PRO A 232 -8.92 -16.46 8.16
N CYS A 233 -8.38 -17.53 7.60
CA CYS A 233 -7.96 -17.54 6.21
C CYS A 233 -9.20 -17.62 5.29
N PRO A 234 -9.29 -16.81 4.23
CA PRO A 234 -10.33 -17.00 3.21
C PRO A 234 -10.27 -18.42 2.64
N ALA A 235 -11.43 -19.06 2.46
CA ALA A 235 -11.53 -20.47 2.09
C ALA A 235 -10.76 -20.82 0.81
N GLU A 236 -10.71 -19.89 -0.15
CA GLU A 236 -9.97 -20.01 -1.41
C GLU A 236 -8.44 -20.12 -1.24
N TYR A 237 -7.91 -19.73 -0.07
CA TYR A 237 -6.47 -19.70 0.22
C TYR A 237 -6.02 -20.68 1.32
N CYS A 238 -6.95 -21.44 1.92
CA CYS A 238 -6.63 -22.35 3.03
C CYS A 238 -5.64 -23.46 2.67
N ASN A 239 -5.62 -23.89 1.40
CA ASN A 239 -4.84 -25.05 0.93
C ASN A 239 -3.65 -24.66 0.04
N VAL A 240 -3.27 -23.38 0.02
CA VAL A 240 -2.11 -22.90 -0.76
C VAL A 240 -0.82 -23.51 -0.22
N LYS A 241 0.05 -23.95 -1.12
CA LYS A 241 1.39 -24.47 -0.79
C LYS A 241 2.47 -23.42 -1.04
N GLU A 242 3.63 -23.57 -0.39
CA GLU A 242 4.73 -22.60 -0.48
C GLU A 242 5.24 -22.45 -1.90
N GLU A 243 5.44 -23.57 -2.61
CA GLU A 243 5.96 -23.59 -3.98
C GLU A 243 5.04 -22.93 -5.02
N GLU A 244 3.78 -22.64 -4.67
CA GLU A 244 2.81 -21.96 -5.53
C GLU A 244 2.77 -20.45 -5.31
N VAL A 245 3.52 -19.94 -4.32
CA VAL A 245 3.50 -18.54 -3.91
C VAL A 245 4.69 -17.79 -4.49
N VAL A 246 4.41 -16.63 -5.05
CA VAL A 246 5.42 -15.66 -5.51
C VAL A 246 5.29 -14.39 -4.70
N VAL A 247 6.38 -13.98 -4.05
CA VAL A 247 6.47 -12.73 -3.30
C VAL A 247 7.25 -11.70 -4.10
N TRP A 248 6.64 -10.55 -4.33
CA TRP A 248 7.23 -9.40 -5.02
C TRP A 248 7.61 -8.34 -3.99
N VAL A 249 8.88 -7.94 -3.97
CA VAL A 249 9.43 -7.02 -2.96
C VAL A 249 9.93 -5.74 -3.62
N ASP A 250 9.38 -4.61 -3.19
CA ASP A 250 9.99 -3.30 -3.36
C ASP A 250 10.52 -2.86 -1.98
N PRO A 251 11.85 -2.89 -1.77
CA PRO A 251 12.43 -2.64 -0.46
C PRO A 251 12.33 -1.18 -0.03
N LEU A 252 12.18 -0.24 -0.98
CA LEU A 252 12.04 1.19 -0.75
C LEU A 252 11.44 1.84 -2.00
N ASP A 253 10.10 1.82 -2.09
CA ASP A 253 9.36 2.52 -3.12
C ASP A 253 9.44 4.03 -2.86
N GLY A 254 9.84 4.81 -3.88
CA GLY A 254 10.05 6.25 -3.77
C GLY A 254 11.50 6.65 -3.42
N THR A 255 12.51 5.90 -3.85
CA THR A 255 13.94 6.18 -3.60
C THR A 255 14.36 7.59 -4.00
N LYS A 256 13.87 8.12 -5.13
CA LYS A 256 14.17 9.50 -5.54
C LYS A 256 13.68 10.51 -4.50
N GLU A 257 12.43 10.39 -4.07
CA GLU A 257 11.83 11.22 -3.03
C GLU A 257 12.51 11.06 -1.67
N TYR A 258 12.94 9.84 -1.32
CA TYR A 258 13.74 9.57 -0.14
C TYR A 258 15.05 10.38 -0.13
N THR A 259 15.79 10.40 -1.25
CA THR A 259 17.02 11.22 -1.41
C THR A 259 16.77 12.74 -1.45
N GLU A 260 15.52 13.16 -1.57
CA GLU A 260 15.10 14.56 -1.53
C GLU A 260 14.53 14.97 -0.16
N GLY A 261 14.38 14.02 0.76
CA GLY A 261 13.79 14.25 2.08
C GLY A 261 12.28 14.48 2.03
N LEU A 262 11.60 13.95 1.02
CA LEU A 262 10.14 13.84 0.90
C LEU A 262 9.72 12.48 1.49
N LEU A 263 9.86 12.37 2.81
CA LEU A 263 9.88 11.08 3.50
C LEU A 263 8.53 10.37 3.59
N ASP A 264 7.43 11.12 3.53
CA ASP A 264 6.07 10.60 3.53
C ASP A 264 5.67 9.91 2.22
N HIS A 265 6.44 10.10 1.15
CA HIS A 265 6.24 9.43 -0.13
C HIS A 265 6.79 8.01 -0.16
N VAL A 266 7.59 7.62 0.84
CA VAL A 266 8.36 6.40 0.84
C VAL A 266 7.58 5.25 1.45
N THR A 267 7.61 4.10 0.80
CA THR A 267 6.98 2.87 1.29
C THR A 267 7.89 1.64 1.15
N VAL A 268 7.64 0.61 1.94
CA VAL A 268 8.17 -0.75 1.71
C VAL A 268 7.00 -1.61 1.26
N LEU A 269 7.14 -2.33 0.15
CA LEU A 269 6.07 -3.12 -0.46
C LEU A 269 6.44 -4.61 -0.46
N ILE A 270 5.59 -5.44 0.11
CA ILE A 270 5.69 -6.90 0.05
C ILE A 270 4.36 -7.44 -0.47
N GLY A 271 4.32 -7.79 -1.74
CA GLY A 271 3.13 -8.33 -2.42
C GLY A 271 3.20 -9.84 -2.51
N ILE A 272 2.11 -10.53 -2.18
CA ILE A 272 2.01 -11.98 -2.18
C ILE A 272 1.03 -12.39 -3.28
N ALA A 273 1.53 -13.14 -4.24
CA ALA A 273 0.77 -13.63 -5.38
C ALA A 273 0.58 -15.15 -5.33
N TYR A 274 -0.58 -15.58 -5.79
CA TYR A 274 -0.95 -16.99 -5.96
C TYR A 274 -1.68 -17.15 -7.29
N LYS A 275 -1.31 -18.16 -8.08
CA LYS A 275 -1.84 -18.36 -9.45
C LYS A 275 -1.78 -17.10 -10.32
N GLY A 276 -0.71 -16.32 -10.14
CA GLY A 276 -0.43 -15.06 -10.83
C GLY A 276 -1.36 -13.90 -10.49
N MET A 277 -2.19 -14.01 -9.46
CA MET A 277 -3.03 -12.93 -8.93
C MET A 277 -2.44 -12.40 -7.63
N ALA A 278 -2.48 -11.09 -7.39
CA ALA A 278 -2.12 -10.52 -6.11
C ALA A 278 -3.22 -10.82 -5.07
N ILE A 279 -2.93 -11.67 -4.08
CA ILE A 279 -3.92 -12.16 -3.10
C ILE A 279 -3.76 -11.51 -1.73
N ALA A 280 -2.57 -11.03 -1.40
CA ALA A 280 -2.30 -10.34 -0.15
C ALA A 280 -1.14 -9.34 -0.33
N GLY A 281 -1.07 -8.35 0.56
CA GLY A 281 -0.04 -7.33 0.51
C GLY A 281 0.24 -6.71 1.87
N VAL A 282 1.48 -6.28 2.06
CA VAL A 282 1.93 -5.47 3.20
C VAL A 282 2.59 -4.21 2.65
N ILE A 283 2.17 -3.06 3.17
CA ILE A 283 2.73 -1.75 2.84
C ILE A 283 3.14 -1.07 4.15
N ASN A 284 4.44 -0.86 4.36
CA ASN A 284 4.89 -0.03 5.47
C ASN A 284 5.18 1.40 4.97
N GLN A 285 4.69 2.42 5.68
CA GLN A 285 5.15 3.81 5.52
C GLN A 285 6.13 4.14 6.65
N PRO A 286 7.46 4.13 6.41
CA PRO A 286 8.43 4.24 7.50
C PRO A 286 8.39 5.56 8.24
N PHE A 287 7.92 6.62 7.59
CA PHE A 287 7.90 8.00 8.11
C PHE A 287 6.49 8.57 8.29
N PHE A 288 5.46 7.73 8.35
CA PHE A 288 4.13 8.21 8.76
C PHE A 288 4.24 8.96 10.09
N ASN A 289 3.54 10.09 10.23
CA ASN A 289 3.61 11.00 11.38
C ASN A 289 4.99 11.65 11.68
N TYR A 290 5.96 11.65 10.75
CA TYR A 290 7.28 12.28 11.02
C TYR A 290 7.23 13.79 11.30
N GLN A 291 6.13 14.47 10.94
CA GLN A 291 5.87 15.90 11.17
C GLN A 291 4.89 16.15 12.33
N ALA A 292 4.37 15.12 12.99
CA ALA A 292 3.33 15.26 14.02
C ALA A 292 3.87 15.68 15.41
N GLY A 293 5.17 15.94 15.52
CA GLY A 293 5.82 16.39 16.76
C GLY A 293 6.28 15.24 17.68
N ALA A 294 6.84 15.61 18.83
CA ALA A 294 7.34 14.66 19.82
C ALA A 294 6.20 13.88 20.47
N GLY A 295 6.29 12.54 20.50
CA GLY A 295 5.30 11.65 21.11
C GLY A 295 4.36 10.95 20.12
N ALA A 296 4.34 11.37 18.85
CA ALA A 296 3.61 10.64 17.81
C ALA A 296 4.33 9.34 17.44
N THR A 297 3.57 8.24 17.29
CA THR A 297 4.11 6.98 16.78
C THR A 297 4.59 7.19 15.34
N LEU A 298 5.89 6.97 15.14
CA LEU A 298 6.54 7.12 13.84
C LEU A 298 6.41 5.83 13.03
N GLY A 299 5.90 5.97 11.81
CA GLY A 299 5.68 4.86 10.89
C GLY A 299 4.36 4.13 11.16
N ARG A 300 3.92 3.38 10.15
CA ARG A 300 2.75 2.50 10.23
C ARG A 300 2.87 1.37 9.21
N THR A 301 2.13 0.30 9.44
CA THR A 301 2.05 -0.85 8.54
C THR A 301 0.59 -1.11 8.16
N LEU A 302 0.31 -1.08 6.87
CA LEU A 302 -0.94 -1.51 6.29
C LEU A 302 -0.77 -2.95 5.80
N TRP A 303 -1.82 -3.76 5.90
CA TRP A 303 -1.82 -5.11 5.37
C TRP A 303 -3.22 -5.50 4.92
N GLY A 304 -3.32 -6.49 4.04
CA GLY A 304 -4.62 -6.97 3.59
C GLY A 304 -4.52 -8.29 2.85
N VAL A 305 -5.65 -8.98 2.83
CA VAL A 305 -5.87 -10.24 2.10
C VAL A 305 -7.19 -10.10 1.36
N VAL A 306 -7.19 -10.37 0.06
CA VAL A 306 -8.42 -10.38 -0.75
C VAL A 306 -9.40 -11.40 -0.13
N GLY A 307 -10.67 -11.04 -0.04
CA GLY A 307 -11.68 -11.87 0.65
C GLY A 307 -11.70 -11.74 2.18
N LEU A 308 -10.70 -11.12 2.82
CA LEU A 308 -10.72 -10.78 4.25
C LEU A 308 -10.92 -9.28 4.50
N GLY A 309 -10.20 -8.45 3.75
CA GLY A 309 -10.16 -6.99 3.94
C GLY A 309 -8.73 -6.45 4.06
N ALA A 310 -8.61 -5.14 4.23
CA ALA A 310 -7.35 -4.46 4.51
C ALA A 310 -7.44 -3.60 5.77
N PHE A 311 -6.30 -3.45 6.46
CA PHE A 311 -6.17 -2.90 7.81
C PHE A 311 -4.94 -1.99 7.92
N GLY A 312 -4.84 -1.24 9.02
CA GLY A 312 -3.73 -0.29 9.27
C GLY A 312 -3.95 1.13 8.75
N PHE A 313 -5.17 1.45 8.29
CA PHE A 313 -5.59 2.77 7.84
C PHE A 313 -7.10 2.97 8.05
N GLN A 314 -7.54 4.23 8.00
CA GLN A 314 -8.97 4.57 7.97
C GLN A 314 -9.42 4.64 6.51
N LEU A 315 -10.26 3.69 6.10
CA LEU A 315 -10.85 3.71 4.77
C LEU A 315 -11.76 4.94 4.62
N GLN A 316 -11.53 5.71 3.57
CA GLN A 316 -12.32 6.89 3.23
C GLN A 316 -12.41 7.04 1.72
N GLU A 317 -13.60 7.37 1.21
CA GLU A 317 -13.78 7.70 -0.21
C GLU A 317 -13.41 9.15 -0.48
N ALA A 318 -12.93 9.43 -1.70
CA ALA A 318 -12.65 10.80 -2.12
C ALA A 318 -13.94 11.64 -2.12
N PRO A 319 -13.86 12.98 -1.90
CA PRO A 319 -15.04 13.83 -1.84
C PRO A 319 -15.94 13.67 -3.07
N GLU A 320 -17.24 13.49 -2.84
CA GLU A 320 -18.23 13.30 -3.90
C GLU A 320 -18.19 14.45 -4.92
N GLY A 321 -18.35 14.12 -6.19
CA GLY A 321 -18.31 15.09 -7.29
C GLY A 321 -16.92 15.67 -7.61
N ARG A 322 -15.88 15.37 -6.81
CA ARG A 322 -14.50 15.82 -7.09
C ARG A 322 -13.67 14.71 -7.71
N ARG A 323 -12.95 15.06 -8.78
CA ARG A 323 -11.97 14.19 -9.44
C ARG A 323 -10.57 14.69 -9.09
N VAL A 324 -9.92 14.02 -8.15
CA VAL A 324 -8.56 14.33 -7.71
C VAL A 324 -7.66 13.24 -8.26
N ILE A 325 -6.82 13.56 -9.24
CA ILE A 325 -5.98 12.58 -9.92
C ILE A 325 -4.58 12.64 -9.30
N THR A 326 -4.15 11.53 -8.71
CA THR A 326 -2.76 11.40 -8.25
C THR A 326 -1.91 10.77 -9.36
N THR A 327 -0.69 11.27 -9.56
CA THR A 327 0.23 10.78 -10.60
C THR A 327 1.69 11.01 -10.20
N THR A 328 2.61 10.58 -11.06
CA THR A 328 4.05 10.68 -10.82
C THR A 328 4.54 12.11 -10.68
N ARG A 329 5.43 12.32 -9.71
CA ARG A 329 6.23 13.53 -9.57
C ARG A 329 7.44 13.51 -10.51
N SER A 330 8.24 12.44 -10.46
CA SER A 330 9.61 12.41 -10.99
C SER A 330 9.75 11.72 -12.36
N HIS A 331 8.71 11.04 -12.85
CA HIS A 331 8.76 10.26 -14.11
C HIS A 331 7.63 10.65 -15.08
N SER A 332 7.28 11.94 -15.13
CA SER A 332 6.20 12.43 -15.99
C SER A 332 6.68 12.66 -17.42
N ASN A 333 5.78 12.46 -18.39
CA ASN A 333 5.98 12.81 -19.79
C ASN A 333 4.66 13.34 -20.40
N LYS A 334 4.68 13.68 -21.70
CA LYS A 334 3.49 14.20 -22.38
C LYS A 334 2.31 13.20 -22.39
N VAL A 335 2.56 11.90 -22.59
CA VAL A 335 1.51 10.86 -22.60
C VAL A 335 0.82 10.76 -21.25
N VAL A 336 1.59 10.80 -20.15
CA VAL A 336 1.05 10.84 -18.78
C VAL A 336 0.13 12.04 -18.59
N MET A 337 0.60 13.24 -18.95
CA MET A 337 -0.18 14.46 -18.72
C MET A 337 -1.42 14.53 -19.62
N ASP A 338 -1.32 14.12 -20.88
CA ASP A 338 -2.48 14.06 -21.78
C ASP A 338 -3.55 13.10 -21.24
N CYS A 339 -3.14 11.93 -20.72
CA CYS A 339 -4.05 10.98 -20.09
C CYS A 339 -4.68 11.55 -18.82
N VAL A 340 -3.88 12.18 -17.95
CA VAL A 340 -4.38 12.84 -16.73
C VAL A 340 -5.41 13.91 -17.05
N GLN A 341 -5.16 14.77 -18.05
CA GLN A 341 -6.11 15.82 -18.45
C GLN A 341 -7.40 15.25 -19.03
N ALA A 342 -7.33 14.12 -19.75
CA ALA A 342 -8.51 13.44 -20.28
C ALA A 342 -9.47 12.93 -19.18
N MET A 343 -9.00 12.77 -17.93
CA MET A 343 -9.84 12.44 -16.77
C MET A 343 -10.70 13.61 -16.27
N GLU A 344 -10.53 14.81 -16.83
CA GLU A 344 -11.15 16.07 -16.39
C GLU A 344 -10.91 16.33 -14.89
N PRO A 345 -9.65 16.32 -14.42
CA PRO A 345 -9.33 16.50 -13.02
C PRO A 345 -9.82 17.87 -12.53
N HIS A 346 -10.42 17.88 -11.34
CA HIS A 346 -10.59 19.11 -10.58
C HIS A 346 -9.29 19.50 -9.87
N ASP A 347 -8.44 18.51 -9.56
CA ASP A 347 -7.13 18.70 -8.97
C ASP A 347 -6.18 17.58 -9.38
N VAL A 348 -4.88 17.86 -9.40
CA VAL A 348 -3.82 16.91 -9.76
C VAL A 348 -2.73 16.90 -8.69
N ILE A 349 -2.59 15.77 -7.99
CA ILE A 349 -1.57 15.55 -6.97
C ILE A 349 -0.37 14.87 -7.62
N ARG A 350 0.80 15.51 -7.60
CA ARG A 350 2.04 14.94 -8.14
C ARG A 350 2.97 14.51 -7.02
N VAL A 351 3.06 13.20 -6.79
CA VAL A 351 3.83 12.60 -5.68
C VAL A 351 4.67 11.40 -6.15
N GLY A 352 5.68 11.07 -5.36
CA GLY A 352 6.44 9.82 -5.51
C GLY A 352 5.77 8.63 -4.85
N GLY A 353 6.28 7.43 -5.12
CA GLY A 353 5.87 6.18 -4.50
C GLY A 353 4.58 5.59 -5.08
N ALA A 354 4.63 4.42 -5.71
CA ALA A 354 3.43 3.69 -6.13
C ALA A 354 2.54 3.33 -4.92
N GLY A 355 3.14 2.86 -3.82
CA GLY A 355 2.50 2.60 -2.54
C GLY A 355 1.80 3.83 -1.96
N ASN A 356 2.51 4.97 -1.91
CA ASN A 356 1.95 6.23 -1.44
C ASN A 356 0.71 6.67 -2.26
N LYS A 357 0.74 6.52 -3.59
CA LYS A 357 -0.42 6.87 -4.44
C LYS A 357 -1.64 5.99 -4.16
N ILE A 358 -1.42 4.72 -3.83
CA ILE A 358 -2.52 3.81 -3.47
C ILE A 358 -3.06 4.10 -2.07
N ILE A 359 -2.18 4.46 -1.13
CA ILE A 359 -2.58 5.00 0.18
C ILE A 359 -3.48 6.23 0.02
N GLN A 360 -3.15 7.14 -0.91
CA GLN A 360 -4.01 8.29 -1.20
C GLN A 360 -5.40 7.91 -1.71
N LEU A 361 -5.55 6.79 -2.43
CA LEU A 361 -6.86 6.31 -2.87
C LEU A 361 -7.69 5.77 -1.72
N VAL A 362 -7.10 4.91 -0.88
CA VAL A 362 -7.82 4.24 0.21
C VAL A 362 -8.12 5.18 1.39
N GLU A 363 -7.39 6.30 1.50
CA GLU A 363 -7.66 7.37 2.47
C GLU A 363 -8.43 8.56 1.87
N GLY A 364 -8.97 8.44 0.66
CA GLY A 364 -9.83 9.46 0.06
C GLY A 364 -9.14 10.78 -0.30
N LYS A 365 -7.79 10.81 -0.34
CA LYS A 365 -6.99 11.97 -0.78
C LYS A 365 -7.01 12.13 -2.30
N ALA A 366 -7.12 11.03 -3.03
CA ALA A 366 -7.24 11.00 -4.48
C ALA A 366 -8.36 10.05 -4.91
N SER A 367 -9.01 10.36 -6.04
CA SER A 367 -10.09 9.55 -6.60
C SER A 367 -9.57 8.50 -7.60
N ALA A 368 -8.46 8.79 -8.29
CA ALA A 368 -7.78 7.85 -9.17
C ALA A 368 -6.27 8.10 -9.23
N TYR A 369 -5.53 7.01 -9.41
CA TYR A 369 -4.12 7.00 -9.77
C TYR A 369 -3.99 6.73 -11.26
N VAL A 370 -3.38 7.66 -12.00
CA VAL A 370 -3.21 7.56 -13.45
C VAL A 370 -1.74 7.71 -13.82
N PHE A 371 -1.13 6.66 -14.36
CA PHE A 371 0.24 6.66 -14.84
C PHE A 371 0.34 6.00 -16.22
N ALA A 372 0.09 6.77 -17.27
CA ALA A 372 0.13 6.30 -18.66
C ALA A 372 1.56 6.28 -19.24
N SER A 373 2.44 5.47 -18.64
CA SER A 373 3.82 5.30 -19.08
C SER A 373 4.35 3.93 -18.64
N PRO A 374 5.31 3.33 -19.37
CA PRO A 374 6.16 2.31 -18.76
C PRO A 374 6.98 2.92 -17.61
N GLY A 375 7.42 2.09 -16.67
CA GLY A 375 8.33 2.50 -15.59
C GLY A 375 8.17 1.65 -14.34
N CYS A 376 6.94 1.62 -13.81
CA CYS A 376 6.57 0.72 -12.71
C CYS A 376 6.71 -0.74 -13.15
N LYS A 377 6.99 -1.60 -12.19
CA LYS A 377 7.17 -3.04 -12.34
C LYS A 377 6.21 -3.77 -11.41
N LYS A 378 6.31 -5.10 -11.39
CA LYS A 378 5.42 -5.95 -10.59
C LYS A 378 5.54 -5.69 -9.09
N TRP A 379 6.74 -5.41 -8.59
CA TRP A 379 6.96 -5.08 -7.18
C TRP A 379 6.26 -3.77 -6.74
N ASP A 380 6.15 -2.76 -7.60
CA ASP A 380 5.37 -1.54 -7.33
C ASP A 380 3.86 -1.78 -7.15
N THR A 381 3.33 -2.82 -7.82
CA THR A 381 1.88 -3.01 -8.01
C THR A 381 1.31 -4.19 -7.25
N CYS A 382 2.08 -5.24 -6.95
CA CYS A 382 1.56 -6.45 -6.33
C CYS A 382 0.93 -6.21 -4.96
N ALA A 383 1.69 -5.62 -4.02
CA ALA A 383 1.19 -5.33 -2.68
C ALA A 383 0.03 -4.33 -2.70
N THR A 384 0.15 -3.31 -3.56
CA THR A 384 -0.78 -2.21 -3.63
C THR A 384 -2.11 -2.59 -4.28
N GLU A 385 -2.06 -3.44 -5.31
CA GLU A 385 -3.23 -4.05 -5.93
C GLU A 385 -4.01 -4.90 -4.93
N ALA A 386 -3.32 -5.78 -4.18
CA ALA A 386 -3.96 -6.63 -3.18
C ALA A 386 -4.69 -5.80 -2.10
N ILE A 387 -4.05 -4.75 -1.58
CA ILE A 387 -4.67 -3.83 -0.60
C ILE A 387 -5.91 -3.15 -1.19
N LEU A 388 -5.80 -2.61 -2.41
CA LEU A 388 -6.88 -1.88 -3.05
C LEU A 388 -8.07 -2.79 -3.38
N HIS A 389 -7.81 -3.99 -3.90
CA HIS A 389 -8.84 -4.99 -4.20
C HIS A 389 -9.55 -5.48 -2.92
N ALA A 390 -8.82 -5.66 -1.82
CA ALA A 390 -9.39 -6.08 -0.54
C ALA A 390 -10.40 -5.07 0.05
N VAL A 391 -10.42 -3.82 -0.42
CA VAL A 391 -11.41 -2.79 -0.06
C VAL A 391 -12.36 -2.42 -1.22
N GLY A 392 -12.43 -3.28 -2.23
CA GLY A 392 -13.36 -3.15 -3.37
C GLY A 392 -12.92 -2.16 -4.45
N GLY A 393 -11.68 -1.69 -4.41
CA GLY A 393 -11.09 -0.92 -5.50
C GLY A 393 -10.56 -1.80 -6.63
N LYS A 394 -10.03 -1.17 -7.67
CA LYS A 394 -9.50 -1.87 -8.85
C LYS A 394 -8.22 -1.20 -9.35
N LEU A 395 -7.27 -2.02 -9.80
CA LEU A 395 -6.03 -1.62 -10.44
C LEU A 395 -5.87 -2.44 -11.73
N THR A 396 -5.54 -1.78 -12.83
CA THR A 396 -5.29 -2.40 -14.14
C THR A 396 -4.18 -1.67 -14.89
N ASP A 397 -3.82 -2.17 -16.07
CA ASP A 397 -3.16 -1.34 -17.07
C ASP A 397 -4.11 -0.29 -17.68
N MET A 398 -3.59 0.57 -18.58
CA MET A 398 -4.40 1.58 -19.27
C MET A 398 -5.48 0.99 -20.18
N HIS A 399 -5.36 -0.27 -20.61
CA HIS A 399 -6.35 -0.97 -21.42
C HIS A 399 -7.45 -1.65 -20.57
N GLY A 400 -7.32 -1.64 -19.25
CA GLY A 400 -8.23 -2.32 -18.33
C GLY A 400 -7.88 -3.79 -18.07
N LYS A 401 -6.69 -4.26 -18.47
CA LYS A 401 -6.22 -5.63 -18.24
C LYS A 401 -5.64 -5.75 -16.83
N ALA A 402 -5.99 -6.82 -16.14
CA ALA A 402 -5.41 -7.15 -14.84
C ALA A 402 -3.92 -7.54 -15.01
N TYR A 403 -3.11 -7.23 -14.00
CA TYR A 403 -1.72 -7.66 -13.96
C TYR A 403 -1.59 -9.12 -13.59
N ARG A 404 -0.50 -9.73 -14.07
CA ARG A 404 -0.07 -11.08 -13.74
C ARG A 404 1.21 -11.01 -12.94
N TYR A 405 1.30 -11.87 -11.92
CA TYR A 405 2.37 -11.89 -10.93
C TYR A 405 3.06 -13.27 -10.82
N ASP A 406 2.93 -14.09 -11.86
CA ASP A 406 3.64 -15.37 -12.00
C ASP A 406 5.17 -15.13 -11.99
N ALA A 407 5.96 -16.12 -11.56
CA ALA A 407 7.40 -15.97 -11.37
C ALA A 407 8.18 -15.64 -12.65
N ASP A 408 7.67 -16.08 -13.81
CA ASP A 408 8.28 -15.91 -15.13
C ASP A 408 7.72 -14.70 -15.91
N VAL A 409 6.81 -13.94 -15.31
CA VAL A 409 6.22 -12.76 -15.96
C VAL A 409 7.28 -11.67 -16.17
N LYS A 410 7.16 -10.92 -17.27
CA LYS A 410 7.99 -9.72 -17.46
C LYS A 410 7.76 -8.74 -16.30
N HIS A 411 8.83 -8.29 -15.67
CA HIS A 411 8.75 -7.40 -14.50
C HIS A 411 8.09 -6.06 -14.86
N MET A 412 8.39 -5.50 -16.02
CA MET A 412 7.86 -4.20 -16.47
C MET A 412 6.33 -4.19 -16.64
N ASN A 413 5.68 -3.16 -16.10
CA ASN A 413 4.31 -2.79 -16.41
C ASN A 413 4.32 -1.83 -17.61
N SER A 414 4.37 -2.40 -18.81
CA SER A 414 4.62 -1.66 -20.05
C SER A 414 3.47 -0.75 -20.48
N ALA A 415 2.24 -1.06 -20.07
CA ALA A 415 1.02 -0.38 -20.48
C ALA A 415 0.46 0.58 -19.42
N GLY A 416 1.30 1.05 -18.49
CA GLY A 416 0.93 2.03 -17.47
C GLY A 416 0.03 1.50 -16.36
N VAL A 417 -0.29 2.30 -15.36
CA VAL A 417 -1.09 1.87 -14.19
C VAL A 417 -2.29 2.80 -14.01
N LEU A 418 -3.48 2.22 -14.01
CA LEU A 418 -4.74 2.89 -13.69
C LEU A 418 -5.30 2.24 -12.43
N ALA A 419 -5.58 3.03 -11.39
CA ALA A 419 -6.20 2.51 -10.18
C ALA A 419 -7.23 3.48 -9.61
N ALA A 420 -8.29 2.96 -9.01
CA ALA A 420 -9.30 3.75 -8.33
C ALA A 420 -9.99 2.94 -7.24
N LEU A 421 -10.31 3.56 -6.10
CA LEU A 421 -11.12 2.92 -5.06
C LEU A 421 -12.58 2.75 -5.52
N ARG A 422 -13.11 3.72 -6.26
CA ARG A 422 -14.44 3.73 -6.86
C ARG A 422 -14.35 4.27 -8.29
N ASN A 423 -15.38 4.03 -9.10
CA ASN A 423 -15.52 4.61 -10.44
C ASN A 423 -14.35 4.28 -11.39
N HIS A 424 -13.67 3.15 -11.21
CA HIS A 424 -12.57 2.72 -12.09
C HIS A 424 -12.99 2.72 -13.58
N GLU A 425 -14.19 2.22 -13.88
CA GLU A 425 -14.71 2.16 -15.25
C GLU A 425 -14.92 3.54 -15.88
N TYR A 426 -15.27 4.56 -15.08
CA TYR A 426 -15.31 5.94 -15.55
C TYR A 426 -13.91 6.37 -16.03
N TYR A 427 -12.88 6.26 -15.18
CA TYR A 427 -11.52 6.68 -15.55
C TYR A 427 -10.98 5.87 -16.74
N ARG A 428 -11.28 4.56 -16.81
CA ARG A 428 -10.94 3.71 -17.94
C ARG A 428 -11.57 4.21 -19.24
N SER A 429 -12.85 4.56 -19.22
CA SER A 429 -13.57 5.08 -20.41
C SER A 429 -13.02 6.41 -20.92
N ARG A 430 -12.28 7.14 -20.06
CA ARG A 430 -11.67 8.44 -20.38
C ARG A 430 -10.25 8.33 -20.93
N VAL A 431 -9.64 7.14 -20.93
CA VAL A 431 -8.29 6.96 -21.50
C VAL A 431 -8.32 7.20 -23.01
N PRO A 432 -7.59 8.20 -23.54
CA PRO A 432 -7.63 8.51 -24.97
C PRO A 432 -7.07 7.38 -25.83
N GLN A 433 -7.65 7.19 -27.02
CA GLN A 433 -7.15 6.19 -27.97
C GLN A 433 -5.67 6.42 -28.35
N SER A 434 -5.23 7.68 -28.44
CA SER A 434 -3.83 8.03 -28.70
C SER A 434 -2.88 7.57 -27.58
N VAL A 435 -3.34 7.59 -26.32
CA VAL A 435 -2.58 7.07 -25.17
C VAL A 435 -2.50 5.55 -25.24
N LEU A 436 -3.62 4.88 -25.55
CA LEU A 436 -3.65 3.42 -25.73
C LEU A 436 -2.74 2.96 -26.87
N GLN A 437 -2.63 3.74 -27.96
CA GLN A 437 -1.73 3.42 -29.06
C GLN A 437 -0.26 3.68 -28.75
N ALA A 438 0.04 4.65 -27.87
CA ALA A 438 1.40 4.95 -27.43
C ALA A 438 1.95 3.91 -26.44
N LEU A 439 1.07 3.12 -25.83
CA LEU A 439 1.42 2.08 -24.87
C LEU A 439 1.27 0.70 -25.50
N PRO A 440 2.29 -0.17 -25.44
CA PRO A 440 2.20 -1.49 -26.04
C PRO A 440 1.17 -2.34 -25.29
N SER A 441 0.02 -2.60 -25.93
CA SER A 441 -0.92 -3.59 -25.42
C SER A 441 -0.27 -4.98 -25.48
N HIS A 442 -0.20 -5.70 -24.36
CA HIS A 442 0.17 -7.11 -24.36
C HIS A 442 -0.94 -7.96 -25.01
N ILE A 443 -1.08 -7.86 -26.33
CA ILE A 443 -1.72 -8.89 -27.14
C ILE A 443 -0.72 -10.03 -27.16
N ALA A 444 -0.93 -11.03 -26.30
CA ALA A 444 -0.42 -12.35 -26.59
C ALA A 444 -1.11 -12.77 -27.89
N HIS A 445 -0.42 -12.68 -29.02
CA HIS A 445 -0.81 -13.40 -30.21
C HIS A 445 -0.75 -14.89 -29.86
N TRP A 446 -1.85 -15.44 -29.37
CA TRP A 446 -2.15 -16.84 -29.58
C TRP A 446 -2.40 -16.95 -31.07
N ASN A 447 -1.34 -17.21 -31.84
CA ASN A 447 -1.48 -17.77 -33.17
C ASN A 447 -2.24 -19.09 -32.98
N THR A 448 -3.55 -19.05 -33.18
CA THR A 448 -4.29 -20.22 -33.64
C THR A 448 -3.58 -20.67 -34.90
N GLY A 449 -2.81 -21.75 -34.79
CA GLY A 449 -2.26 -22.42 -35.95
C GLY A 449 -3.40 -22.69 -36.91
N CYS A 450 -3.39 -22.04 -38.07
CA CYS A 450 -4.15 -22.49 -39.21
C CYS A 450 -3.61 -23.87 -39.57
N CYS A 451 -4.32 -24.92 -39.17
CA CYS A 451 -4.36 -26.13 -39.97
C CYS A 451 -5.05 -25.75 -41.28
N GLY A 452 -4.25 -25.66 -42.34
CA GLY A 452 -4.67 -25.55 -43.74
C GLY A 452 -3.75 -26.40 -44.57
#